data_AF-A0A946DF14-F1
#
_entry.id   AF-A0A946DF14-F1
#
_cell.length_a   1.000
_cell.length_b   1.000
_cell.length_c   1.000
_cell.angle_alpha   90.00
_cell.angle_beta   90.00
_cell.angle_gamma   90.00
#
_symmetry.space_group_name_H-M   'P 1'
#
loop_
_entity.id
_entity.type
_entity.pdbx_description
1 polymer ?
#
loop_
_entity_poly.entity_id
_entity_poly.type
_entity_poly.pdbx_seq_one_letter_code
_entity_poly.pdbx_strand_id
1 'polypeptide(L)'
;MTDTYHPAKKFNHAELLYKILPTLYRDRDKQQDLKKYLNASGLLLDQIHQTLLQRYADIFPDTDKAYDIDSQKWLLPYLAALLDVHVASPLEKGQRLEIANAISWRKAKGTVQVVEQMAESIGDMEVVVHEAWKRVATTARLGLPLLPLEAYGYTGNESYSNKFLPSSGSDKPDIAPIWARHPGLPAGTVDLRCQGSAAAAKTNNPAANISHIAGKKYRWRQTSLHGAQSCNPGHSVMPFKTLKPDWIPGYFDDPSVRTIDFRNPNWRQGHFHPSRVLLFTATHPGFFTQVPASRRFLWNEDLIQNESFLNIVNVEINGDTTIFHNKSLDNDQFQAIIIRQRVKLGQVPSGTGPVDPSVWRFEGFIFSHTIEADSGRLELERCAVLAAEVHSTDLDLPVITANDCLFKRVQAAKGLVQLQYCTVLNITLAENLLASGCIFNGLIRKDHDDVTQPGNGCIRYSSILPEQAAGKLQLFNHVIKQAVFFSTIFGESGCAVLHPATSKQIKHGAQDGAEAGAYHHLYLQARGEAVIKKLKDFLPTGMQAVIIPDASLHHLPGEITETIDAEL
;
A
#
# COMPACT_ATOMS: atom_id res chain seq x y z
N MET A 1 8.33 -49.16 12.74
CA MET A 1 7.88 -48.02 11.92
C MET A 1 8.92 -46.93 12.08
N THR A 2 9.83 -46.83 11.11
CA THR A 2 10.80 -45.74 11.02
C THR A 2 10.06 -44.54 10.44
N ASP A 3 9.55 -43.65 11.31
CA ASP A 3 9.24 -42.29 10.88
C ASP A 3 10.54 -41.69 10.33
N THR A 4 10.64 -41.59 9.02
CA THR A 4 11.78 -40.97 8.35
C THR A 4 11.87 -39.53 8.83
N TYR A 5 13.06 -39.13 9.30
CA TYR A 5 13.33 -37.78 9.77
C TYR A 5 12.88 -36.75 8.73
N HIS A 6 11.84 -35.98 9.06
CA HIS A 6 11.27 -34.95 8.19
C HIS A 6 11.69 -33.59 8.74
N PRO A 7 12.65 -32.90 8.11
CA PRO A 7 13.33 -31.76 8.74
C PRO A 7 12.43 -30.52 8.92
N ALA A 8 11.25 -30.51 8.29
CA ALA A 8 10.24 -29.46 8.40
C ALA A 8 9.32 -29.57 9.64
N LYS A 9 9.27 -30.72 10.33
CA LYS A 9 8.36 -30.93 11.46
C LYS A 9 9.00 -30.38 12.73
N LYS A 10 8.27 -29.61 13.54
CA LYS A 10 8.71 -29.21 14.88
C LYS A 10 9.05 -30.47 15.69
N PHE A 11 10.34 -30.76 15.82
CA PHE A 11 10.84 -31.92 16.56
C PHE A 11 10.99 -31.54 18.03
N ASN A 12 10.43 -32.36 18.90
CA ASN A 12 10.68 -32.30 20.33
C ASN A 12 11.70 -33.41 20.65
N HIS A 13 12.98 -33.03 20.76
CA HIS A 13 14.05 -34.00 21.00
C HIS A 13 13.91 -34.68 22.36
N ALA A 14 13.34 -34.00 23.37
CA ALA A 14 13.08 -34.62 24.68
C ALA A 14 12.13 -35.82 24.58
N GLU A 15 11.03 -35.68 23.84
CA GLU A 15 10.11 -36.79 23.61
C GLU A 15 10.74 -37.91 22.79
N LEU A 16 11.52 -37.55 21.78
CA LEU A 16 12.19 -38.50 20.90
C LEU A 16 13.21 -39.35 21.67
N LEU A 17 14.05 -38.73 22.50
CA LEU A 17 15.01 -39.43 23.36
C LEU A 17 14.31 -40.42 24.29
N TYR A 18 13.19 -40.02 24.90
CA TYR A 18 12.41 -40.90 25.77
C TYR A 18 11.74 -42.04 24.99
N LYS A 19 11.24 -41.78 23.79
CA LYS A 19 10.61 -42.80 22.91
C LYS A 19 11.61 -43.84 22.41
N ILE A 20 12.85 -43.44 22.11
CA ILE A 20 13.92 -44.33 21.63
C ILE A 20 14.36 -45.32 22.72
N LEU A 21 14.21 -44.97 24.00
CA LEU A 21 14.58 -45.88 25.09
C LEU A 21 13.78 -47.21 25.04
N PRO A 22 14.45 -48.35 25.28
CA PRO A 22 13.77 -49.62 25.45
C PRO A 22 12.69 -49.54 26.53
N THR A 23 11.57 -50.24 26.32
CA THR A 23 10.40 -50.23 27.23
C THR A 23 10.78 -50.55 28.66
N LEU A 24 11.72 -51.48 28.87
CA LEU A 24 12.23 -51.87 30.19
C LEU A 24 12.70 -50.67 31.05
N TYR A 25 13.36 -49.68 30.45
CA TYR A 25 13.86 -48.50 31.19
C TYR A 25 12.75 -47.49 31.47
N ARG A 26 11.77 -47.37 30.56
CA ARG A 26 10.58 -46.54 30.76
C ARG A 26 9.69 -47.07 31.87
N ASP A 27 9.53 -48.39 31.95
CA ASP A 27 8.71 -49.04 32.99
C ASP A 27 9.36 -48.95 34.38
N ARG A 28 10.68 -48.83 34.44
CA ARG A 28 11.45 -48.66 35.69
C ARG A 28 11.45 -47.23 36.22
N ASP A 29 11.22 -46.22 35.38
CA ASP A 29 11.24 -44.79 35.74
C ASP A 29 9.96 -44.33 36.46
N LYS A 30 9.63 -44.93 37.61
CA LYS A 30 8.41 -44.62 38.37
C LYS A 30 8.38 -43.18 38.92
N GLN A 31 9.55 -42.60 39.21
CA GLN A 31 9.70 -41.24 39.76
C GLN A 31 9.87 -40.15 38.69
N GLN A 32 9.97 -40.54 37.40
CA GLN A 32 10.16 -39.66 36.25
C GLN A 32 11.46 -38.85 36.24
N ASP A 33 12.48 -39.27 37.00
CA ASP A 33 13.75 -38.55 37.08
C ASP A 33 14.59 -38.76 35.81
N LEU A 34 14.54 -39.96 35.22
CA LEU A 34 15.17 -40.22 33.92
C LEU A 34 14.49 -39.40 32.83
N LYS A 35 13.16 -39.32 32.84
CA LYS A 35 12.39 -38.46 31.93
C LYS A 35 12.77 -36.98 32.09
N LYS A 36 12.93 -36.45 33.31
CA LYS A 36 13.37 -35.06 33.53
C LYS A 36 14.79 -34.81 33.03
N TYR A 37 15.72 -35.73 33.26
CA TYR A 37 17.09 -35.64 32.76
C TYR A 37 17.14 -35.63 31.22
N LEU A 38 16.38 -36.53 30.58
CA LEU A 38 16.27 -36.56 29.12
C LEU A 38 15.54 -35.32 28.58
N ASN A 39 14.61 -34.75 29.34
CA ASN A 39 13.99 -33.48 28.98
C ASN A 39 15.01 -32.34 28.96
N ALA A 40 15.82 -32.19 30.02
CA ALA A 40 16.90 -31.20 30.04
C ALA A 40 17.91 -31.40 28.89
N SER A 41 18.25 -32.65 28.59
CA SER A 41 19.13 -32.99 27.45
C SER A 41 18.47 -32.67 26.10
N GLY A 42 17.18 -32.97 25.98
CA GLY A 42 16.37 -32.68 24.79
C GLY A 42 16.27 -31.18 24.50
N LEU A 43 16.07 -30.35 25.53
CA LEU A 43 16.06 -28.88 25.38
C LEU A 43 17.37 -28.35 24.79
N LEU A 44 18.52 -28.88 25.21
CA LEU A 44 19.82 -28.51 24.64
C LEU A 44 19.91 -28.95 23.17
N LEU A 45 19.47 -30.16 22.84
CA LEU A 45 19.46 -30.64 21.45
C LEU A 45 18.49 -29.84 20.58
N ASP A 46 17.33 -29.46 21.10
CA ASP A 46 16.38 -28.57 20.42
C ASP A 46 17.05 -27.22 20.10
N GLN A 47 17.76 -26.61 21.06
CA GLN A 47 18.51 -25.36 20.85
C GLN A 47 19.61 -25.50 19.78
N ILE A 48 20.40 -26.58 19.84
CA ILE A 48 21.43 -26.86 18.83
C ILE A 48 20.78 -27.05 17.46
N HIS A 49 19.67 -27.79 17.40
CA HIS A 49 18.96 -28.04 16.15
C HIS A 49 18.40 -26.74 15.56
N GLN A 50 17.76 -25.88 16.37
CA GLN A 50 17.31 -24.57 15.93
C GLN A 50 18.46 -23.69 15.44
N THR A 51 19.63 -23.74 16.10
CA THR A 51 20.83 -23.02 15.64
C THR A 51 21.31 -23.51 14.28
N LEU A 52 21.30 -24.83 14.04
CA LEU A 52 21.67 -25.41 12.76
C LEU A 52 20.66 -25.07 11.65
N LEU A 53 19.37 -25.09 11.97
CA LEU A 53 18.32 -24.67 11.05
C LEU A 53 18.47 -23.19 10.68
N GLN A 54 18.70 -22.31 11.66
CA GLN A 54 18.97 -20.89 11.40
C GLN A 54 20.20 -20.71 10.52
N ARG A 55 21.30 -21.43 10.81
CA ARG A 55 22.52 -21.39 9.99
C ARG A 55 22.29 -21.86 8.55
N TYR A 56 21.41 -22.82 8.33
CA TYR A 56 21.01 -23.24 6.99
C TYR A 56 20.17 -22.15 6.30
N ALA A 57 19.17 -21.60 6.99
CA ALA A 57 18.33 -20.52 6.47
C ALA A 57 19.15 -19.28 6.08
N ASP A 58 20.18 -18.96 6.87
CA ASP A 58 21.11 -17.84 6.64
C ASP A 58 21.88 -17.94 5.31
N ILE A 59 21.94 -19.11 4.66
CA ILE A 59 22.56 -19.23 3.33
C ILE A 59 21.71 -18.57 2.24
N PHE A 60 20.39 -18.46 2.46
CA PHE A 60 19.43 -18.01 1.46
C PHE A 60 18.88 -16.62 1.79
N PRO A 61 18.76 -15.71 0.81
CA PRO A 61 18.16 -14.40 1.05
C PRO A 61 16.65 -14.48 1.36
N ASP A 62 15.97 -15.49 0.82
CA ASP A 62 14.53 -15.71 0.95
C ASP A 62 14.25 -17.12 1.51
N THR A 63 13.02 -17.36 1.97
CA THR A 63 12.57 -18.61 2.58
C THR A 63 12.70 -19.81 1.65
N ASP A 64 13.26 -20.89 2.18
CA ASP A 64 13.14 -22.21 1.55
C ASP A 64 11.76 -22.77 1.89
N LYS A 65 10.97 -23.19 0.90
CA LYS A 65 9.64 -23.80 1.15
C LYS A 65 9.70 -25.04 2.05
N ALA A 66 10.88 -25.65 2.19
CA ALA A 66 11.11 -26.75 3.11
C ALA A 66 11.14 -26.34 4.60
N TYR A 67 11.39 -25.06 4.92
CA TYR A 67 11.58 -24.57 6.28
C TYR A 67 10.92 -23.20 6.50
N ASP A 68 10.12 -23.08 7.56
CA ASP A 68 9.46 -21.84 7.98
C ASP A 68 10.41 -20.93 8.79
N ILE A 69 11.63 -20.71 8.26
CA ILE A 69 12.68 -19.91 8.91
C ILE A 69 13.39 -19.06 7.85
N ASP A 70 13.40 -17.75 8.10
CA ASP A 70 14.08 -16.76 7.26
C ASP A 70 15.55 -16.59 7.67
N SER A 71 16.40 -16.17 6.74
CA SER A 71 17.75 -15.70 7.08
C SER A 71 17.68 -14.46 7.98
N GLN A 72 18.68 -14.30 8.85
CA GLN A 72 18.74 -13.14 9.72
C GLN A 72 18.98 -11.83 8.94
N LYS A 73 18.25 -10.78 9.30
CA LYS A 73 18.28 -9.46 8.62
C LYS A 73 19.69 -8.87 8.45
N TRP A 74 20.55 -9.00 9.46
CA TRP A 74 21.90 -8.42 9.45
C TRP A 74 22.81 -9.06 8.38
N LEU A 75 22.43 -10.23 7.84
CA LEU A 75 23.19 -10.94 6.83
C LEU A 75 22.86 -10.47 5.40
N LEU A 76 21.69 -9.86 5.19
CA LEU A 76 21.24 -9.39 3.87
C LEU A 76 22.28 -8.49 3.16
N PRO A 77 22.96 -7.54 3.82
CA PRO A 77 24.02 -6.75 3.20
C PRO A 77 25.21 -7.57 2.71
N TYR A 78 25.56 -8.67 3.38
CA TYR A 78 26.66 -9.55 2.99
C TYR A 78 26.29 -10.40 1.77
N LEU A 79 25.06 -10.93 1.74
CA LEU A 79 24.53 -11.63 0.56
C LEU A 79 24.42 -10.69 -0.64
N ALA A 80 23.96 -9.47 -0.40
CA ALA A 80 23.92 -8.42 -1.41
C ALA A 80 25.31 -8.11 -1.96
N ALA A 81 26.32 -7.93 -1.10
CA ALA A 81 27.70 -7.70 -1.51
C ALA A 81 28.27 -8.88 -2.32
N LEU A 82 28.00 -10.12 -1.90
CA LEU A 82 28.44 -11.33 -2.62
C LEU A 82 27.88 -11.39 -4.04
N LEU A 83 26.63 -10.97 -4.24
CA LEU A 83 25.96 -10.97 -5.53
C LEU A 83 26.09 -9.64 -6.30
N ASP A 84 26.81 -8.65 -5.76
CA ASP A 84 26.93 -7.28 -6.31
C ASP A 84 25.57 -6.57 -6.49
N VAL A 85 24.71 -6.68 -5.46
CA VAL A 85 23.36 -6.12 -5.45
C VAL A 85 23.33 -4.83 -4.63
N HIS A 86 23.05 -3.71 -5.29
CA HIS A 86 22.77 -2.46 -4.61
C HIS A 86 21.33 -2.46 -4.10
N VAL A 87 21.13 -2.81 -2.83
CA VAL A 87 19.80 -2.86 -2.20
C VAL A 87 19.18 -1.47 -2.16
N ALA A 88 17.96 -1.33 -2.70
CA ALA A 88 17.26 -0.05 -2.78
C ALA A 88 15.99 0.01 -1.92
N SER A 89 15.31 -1.12 -1.74
CA SER A 89 14.02 -1.20 -1.06
C SER A 89 14.14 -0.82 0.42
N PRO A 90 13.22 0.00 0.93
CA PRO A 90 13.12 0.27 2.37
C PRO A 90 12.53 -0.93 3.14
N LEU A 91 11.83 -1.84 2.45
CA LEU A 91 11.15 -2.98 3.07
C LEU A 91 12.07 -4.20 3.13
N GLU A 92 12.11 -4.88 4.27
CA GLU A 92 12.91 -6.09 4.42
C GLU A 92 12.56 -7.17 3.38
N LYS A 93 11.27 -7.44 3.15
CA LYS A 93 10.80 -8.36 2.11
C LYS A 93 11.32 -7.97 0.72
N GLY A 94 11.29 -6.68 0.39
CA GLY A 94 11.82 -6.18 -0.88
C GLY A 94 13.33 -6.34 -1.00
N GLN A 95 14.09 -6.11 0.08
CA GLN A 95 15.53 -6.36 0.11
C GLN A 95 15.88 -7.82 -0.18
N ARG A 96 15.12 -8.76 0.40
CA ARG A 96 15.27 -10.20 0.14
C ARG A 96 15.00 -10.53 -1.33
N LEU A 97 13.88 -10.05 -1.87
CA LEU A 97 13.51 -10.27 -3.27
C LEU A 97 14.52 -9.67 -4.25
N GLU A 98 15.11 -8.52 -3.94
CA GLU A 98 16.17 -7.90 -4.75
C GLU A 98 17.41 -8.80 -4.85
N ILE A 99 17.80 -9.43 -3.75
CA ILE A 99 18.96 -10.32 -3.70
C ILE A 99 18.62 -11.65 -4.39
N ALA A 100 17.44 -12.22 -4.11
CA ALA A 100 16.98 -13.48 -4.69
C ALA A 100 16.86 -13.42 -6.22
N ASN A 101 16.29 -12.33 -6.76
CA ASN A 101 16.04 -12.18 -8.19
C ASN A 101 17.20 -11.57 -8.98
N ALA A 102 18.31 -11.22 -8.33
CA ALA A 102 19.42 -10.48 -8.92
C ALA A 102 19.93 -11.05 -10.26
N ILE A 103 20.11 -12.36 -10.35
CA ILE A 103 20.61 -13.03 -11.56
C ILE A 103 19.55 -12.99 -12.68
N SER A 104 18.28 -13.23 -12.33
CA SER A 104 17.17 -13.24 -13.29
C SER A 104 16.98 -11.86 -13.92
N TRP A 105 16.94 -10.81 -13.10
CA TRP A 105 16.77 -9.44 -13.58
C TRP A 105 17.92 -8.97 -14.47
N ARG A 106 19.17 -9.38 -14.18
CA ARG A 106 20.31 -9.07 -15.05
C ARG A 106 20.19 -9.72 -16.43
N LYS A 107 19.68 -10.96 -16.49
CA LYS A 107 19.50 -11.69 -17.76
C LYS A 107 18.41 -11.08 -18.64
N ALA A 108 17.37 -10.51 -18.04
CA ALA A 108 16.23 -9.92 -18.76
C ALA A 108 16.24 -8.38 -18.70
N LYS A 109 17.41 -7.77 -18.49
CA LYS A 109 17.61 -6.32 -18.45
C LYS A 109 17.07 -5.64 -19.72
N GLY A 110 16.40 -4.50 -19.55
CA GLY A 110 15.81 -3.72 -20.65
C GLY A 110 14.47 -4.24 -21.19
N THR A 111 13.93 -5.33 -20.63
CA THR A 111 12.59 -5.83 -20.96
C THR A 111 11.52 -5.18 -20.07
N VAL A 112 10.32 -4.99 -20.62
CA VAL A 112 9.16 -4.44 -19.87
C VAL A 112 8.79 -5.32 -18.68
N GLN A 113 8.84 -6.65 -18.86
CA GLN A 113 8.53 -7.62 -17.81
C GLN A 113 9.41 -7.46 -16.57
N VAL A 114 10.71 -7.21 -16.74
CA VAL A 114 11.61 -6.97 -15.59
C VAL A 114 11.29 -5.66 -14.89
N VAL A 115 10.87 -4.62 -15.62
CA VAL A 115 10.45 -3.34 -15.02
C VAL A 115 9.25 -3.53 -14.10
N GLU A 116 8.25 -4.31 -14.54
CA GLU A 116 7.07 -4.66 -13.74
C GLU A 116 7.46 -5.48 -12.49
N GLN A 117 8.23 -6.55 -12.67
CA GLN A 117 8.69 -7.40 -11.57
C GLN A 117 9.50 -6.63 -10.52
N MET A 118 10.34 -5.68 -10.96
CA MET A 118 11.12 -4.85 -10.06
C MET A 118 10.25 -3.85 -9.30
N ALA A 119 9.25 -3.25 -9.94
CA ALA A 119 8.31 -2.36 -9.25
C ALA A 119 7.53 -3.10 -8.16
N GLU A 120 7.07 -4.31 -8.46
CA GLU A 120 6.38 -5.20 -7.52
C GLU A 120 7.32 -5.66 -6.39
N SER A 121 8.51 -6.17 -6.71
CA SER A 121 9.43 -6.73 -5.70
C SER A 121 10.06 -5.67 -4.80
N ILE A 122 10.43 -4.51 -5.33
CA ILE A 122 11.17 -3.47 -4.59
C ILE A 122 10.20 -2.55 -3.88
N GLY A 123 9.16 -2.12 -4.60
CA GLY A 123 8.21 -1.13 -4.14
C GLY A 123 6.95 -1.71 -3.55
N ASP A 124 6.67 -3.01 -3.71
CA ASP A 124 5.33 -3.56 -3.46
C ASP A 124 4.28 -2.72 -4.22
N MET A 125 4.65 -2.34 -5.46
CA MET A 125 3.90 -1.47 -6.34
C MET A 125 3.49 -2.24 -7.58
N GLU A 126 2.20 -2.45 -7.68
CA GLU A 126 1.59 -2.91 -8.91
C GLU A 126 1.59 -1.78 -9.95
N VAL A 127 2.12 -2.08 -11.14
CA VAL A 127 2.28 -1.12 -12.23
C VAL A 127 1.84 -1.69 -13.56
N VAL A 128 1.30 -0.82 -14.41
CA VAL A 128 1.15 -1.06 -15.84
C VAL A 128 2.23 -0.27 -16.56
N VAL A 129 3.14 -0.96 -17.24
CA VAL A 129 4.32 -0.33 -17.85
C VAL A 129 4.09 -0.04 -19.32
N HIS A 130 4.22 1.24 -19.68
CA HIS A 130 4.11 1.71 -21.05
C HIS A 130 5.44 2.28 -21.55
N GLU A 131 5.85 1.86 -22.74
CA GLU A 131 6.96 2.49 -23.44
C GLU A 131 6.50 3.83 -24.02
N ALA A 132 7.09 4.93 -23.57
CA ALA A 132 6.60 6.27 -23.94
C ALA A 132 6.79 6.58 -25.44
N TRP A 133 7.75 5.95 -26.13
CA TRP A 133 7.94 6.13 -27.56
C TRP A 133 6.72 5.67 -28.39
N LYS A 134 5.96 4.67 -27.92
CA LYS A 134 4.68 4.24 -28.53
C LYS A 134 3.58 5.29 -28.36
N ARG A 135 3.79 6.27 -27.48
CA ARG A 135 2.86 7.36 -27.16
C ARG A 135 3.28 8.69 -27.78
N VAL A 136 4.34 8.70 -28.57
CA VAL A 136 4.86 9.90 -29.23
C VAL A 136 4.58 9.86 -30.73
N ALA A 137 4.05 10.96 -31.26
CA ALA A 137 3.73 11.10 -32.66
C ALA A 137 5.03 11.12 -33.45
N THR A 138 5.19 10.15 -34.34
CA THR A 138 6.31 10.10 -35.28
C THR A 138 5.77 10.04 -36.70
N THR A 139 6.50 10.63 -37.63
CA THR A 139 6.29 10.37 -39.06
C THR A 139 6.71 8.95 -39.39
N ALA A 140 6.06 8.34 -40.39
CA ALA A 140 6.48 7.05 -40.92
C ALA A 140 7.93 7.15 -41.45
N ARG A 141 8.75 6.12 -41.18
CA ARG A 141 10.16 6.07 -41.61
C ARG A 141 10.42 4.73 -42.31
N LEU A 142 11.26 4.76 -43.34
CA LEU A 142 11.77 3.53 -43.97
C LEU A 142 12.52 2.71 -42.92
N GLY A 143 12.14 1.44 -42.73
CA GLY A 143 12.73 0.54 -41.74
C GLY A 143 11.96 0.42 -40.42
N LEU A 144 10.77 1.03 -40.28
CA LEU A 144 9.89 0.74 -39.14
C LEU A 144 9.27 -0.67 -39.33
N PRO A 145 9.55 -1.65 -38.45
CA PRO A 145 8.95 -2.98 -38.59
C PRO A 145 7.44 -2.90 -38.32
N LEU A 146 6.63 -3.23 -39.34
CA LEU A 146 5.20 -3.39 -39.18
C LEU A 146 4.92 -4.85 -38.78
N LEU A 147 4.44 -5.04 -37.55
CA LEU A 147 3.95 -6.35 -37.11
C LEU A 147 2.57 -6.62 -37.73
N PRO A 148 2.19 -7.88 -37.99
CA PRO A 148 0.86 -8.21 -38.47
C PRO A 148 -0.23 -7.78 -37.45
N LEU A 149 -1.46 -7.50 -37.92
CA LEU A 149 -2.57 -7.01 -37.10
C LEU A 149 -2.88 -7.93 -35.90
N GLU A 150 -2.69 -9.24 -36.09
CA GLU A 150 -2.90 -10.28 -35.08
C GLU A 150 -1.95 -10.10 -33.89
N ALA A 151 -0.73 -9.58 -34.11
CA ALA A 151 0.22 -9.30 -33.03
C ALA A 151 -0.28 -8.17 -32.10
N TYR A 152 -1.23 -7.36 -32.56
CA TYR A 152 -1.89 -6.31 -31.78
C TYR A 152 -3.27 -6.76 -31.26
N GLY A 153 -3.62 -8.04 -31.39
CA GLY A 153 -4.90 -8.59 -30.91
C GLY A 153 -6.09 -8.26 -31.80
N TYR A 154 -5.86 -7.73 -33.00
CA TYR A 154 -6.88 -7.56 -34.00
C TYR A 154 -6.96 -8.82 -34.86
N THR A 155 -8.08 -9.52 -34.81
CA THR A 155 -8.43 -10.50 -35.84
C THR A 155 -9.06 -9.76 -37.01
N GLY A 156 -8.63 -10.05 -38.24
CA GLY A 156 -9.15 -9.39 -39.45
C GLY A 156 -10.68 -9.48 -39.64
N ASN A 157 -11.38 -10.26 -38.82
CA ASN A 157 -12.81 -10.56 -38.98
C ASN A 157 -13.74 -10.03 -37.85
N GLU A 158 -13.28 -9.71 -36.64
CA GLU A 158 -14.22 -9.51 -35.50
C GLU A 158 -14.07 -8.19 -34.72
N SER A 159 -12.90 -7.54 -34.73
CA SER A 159 -12.66 -6.35 -33.87
C SER A 159 -12.95 -5.02 -34.55
N TYR A 160 -13.12 -5.01 -35.88
CA TYR A 160 -13.61 -3.85 -36.63
C TYR A 160 -14.91 -4.28 -37.32
N SER A 161 -16.05 -3.85 -36.77
CA SER A 161 -17.29 -4.02 -37.52
C SER A 161 -17.19 -3.15 -38.78
N ASN A 162 -17.21 -3.78 -39.96
CA ASN A 162 -17.39 -3.12 -41.26
C ASN A 162 -18.76 -2.41 -41.41
N LYS A 163 -19.60 -2.38 -40.37
CA LYS A 163 -20.88 -1.70 -40.40
C LYS A 163 -20.69 -0.20 -40.16
N PHE A 164 -20.28 0.50 -41.21
CA PHE A 164 -20.81 1.84 -41.40
C PHE A 164 -22.32 1.67 -41.59
N LEU A 165 -23.15 2.15 -40.67
CA LEU A 165 -24.59 2.23 -40.94
C LEU A 165 -24.74 3.12 -42.18
N PRO A 166 -25.32 2.61 -43.28
CA PRO A 166 -25.25 3.27 -44.57
C PRO A 166 -26.07 4.56 -44.54
N SER A 167 -25.41 5.71 -44.64
CA SER A 167 -26.02 6.85 -45.33
C SER A 167 -25.86 6.58 -46.83
N SER A 168 -26.82 5.83 -47.38
CA SER A 168 -27.21 5.80 -48.80
C SER A 168 -26.10 5.99 -49.85
N GLY A 169 -25.74 4.91 -50.56
CA GLY A 169 -25.65 5.01 -52.03
C GLY A 169 -24.30 4.88 -52.72
N SER A 170 -23.28 4.23 -52.16
CA SER A 170 -22.17 3.71 -52.98
C SER A 170 -21.53 2.45 -52.37
N ASP A 171 -21.73 1.31 -53.04
CA ASP A 171 -21.43 -0.07 -52.63
C ASP A 171 -19.95 -0.47 -52.63
N LYS A 172 -19.06 0.32 -52.00
CA LYS A 172 -17.76 -0.19 -51.58
C LYS A 172 -17.45 0.30 -50.17
N PRO A 173 -17.19 -0.57 -49.18
CA PRO A 173 -16.58 -0.11 -47.94
C PRO A 173 -15.26 0.57 -48.34
N ASP A 174 -15.06 1.81 -47.93
CA ASP A 174 -13.83 2.52 -48.23
C ASP A 174 -12.71 1.89 -47.39
N ILE A 175 -12.04 0.89 -47.98
CA ILE A 175 -11.03 0.05 -47.35
C ILE A 175 -9.73 0.84 -47.13
N ALA A 176 -9.50 1.89 -47.93
CA ALA A 176 -8.29 2.71 -47.86
C ALA A 176 -8.13 3.45 -46.50
N PRO A 177 -9.17 4.09 -45.92
CA PRO A 177 -9.14 4.58 -44.55
C PRO A 177 -8.90 3.50 -43.48
N ILE A 178 -9.23 2.24 -43.74
CA ILE A 178 -9.07 1.12 -42.78
C ILE A 178 -7.66 0.56 -42.83
N TRP A 179 -7.05 0.43 -44.02
CA TRP A 179 -5.65 0.04 -44.16
C TRP A 179 -4.66 1.14 -43.71
N ALA A 180 -5.05 2.42 -43.84
CA ALA A 180 -4.32 3.53 -43.22
C ALA A 180 -4.36 3.51 -41.67
N ARG A 181 -5.24 2.71 -41.06
CA ARG A 181 -5.36 2.51 -39.60
C ARG A 181 -4.66 1.23 -39.13
N HIS A 182 -3.68 0.73 -39.88
CA HIS A 182 -2.89 -0.39 -39.40
C HIS A 182 -2.36 -0.06 -37.99
N PRO A 183 -2.53 -0.94 -36.98
CA PRO A 183 -2.19 -0.62 -35.59
C PRO A 183 -0.71 -0.31 -35.38
N GLY A 184 0.15 -0.87 -36.22
CA GLY A 184 1.59 -0.57 -36.27
C GLY A 184 1.97 0.73 -36.98
N LEU A 185 1.02 1.46 -37.60
CA LEU A 185 1.30 2.78 -38.19
C LEU A 185 1.11 3.89 -37.15
N PRO A 186 2.08 4.81 -37.01
CA PRO A 186 1.94 5.96 -36.14
C PRO A 186 0.92 6.94 -36.74
N ALA A 187 -0.32 6.92 -36.24
CA ALA A 187 -1.33 7.91 -36.61
C ALA A 187 -1.26 9.10 -35.64
N GLY A 188 -0.97 10.29 -36.16
CA GLY A 188 -1.02 11.53 -35.37
C GLY A 188 -2.45 11.99 -35.04
N THR A 189 -3.43 11.50 -35.78
CA THR A 189 -4.84 11.87 -35.64
C THR A 189 -5.63 10.77 -34.95
N VAL A 190 -6.36 11.15 -33.92
CA VAL A 190 -7.23 10.26 -33.13
C VAL A 190 -8.52 9.97 -33.90
N ASP A 191 -8.95 8.71 -33.94
CA ASP A 191 -10.22 8.28 -34.50
C ASP A 191 -11.36 8.51 -33.51
N LEU A 192 -12.11 9.59 -33.72
CA LEU A 192 -13.22 9.98 -32.85
C LEU A 192 -14.44 9.03 -32.91
N ARG A 193 -14.45 8.06 -33.84
CA ARG A 193 -15.57 7.12 -34.02
C ARG A 193 -15.46 5.89 -33.14
N CYS A 194 -14.28 5.62 -32.59
CA CYS A 194 -14.01 4.48 -31.72
C CYS A 194 -13.42 4.99 -30.40
N GLN A 195 -13.77 4.34 -29.30
CA GLN A 195 -13.15 4.63 -28.01
C GLN A 195 -11.94 3.71 -27.78
N GLY A 196 -10.85 4.29 -27.32
CA GLY A 196 -9.69 3.63 -26.76
C GLY A 196 -9.87 3.50 -25.25
N SER A 197 -9.91 2.25 -24.78
CA SER A 197 -10.07 1.91 -23.36
C SER A 197 -9.43 0.56 -23.08
N ALA A 198 -9.25 0.26 -21.79
CA ALA A 198 -9.05 -1.11 -21.34
C ALA A 198 -10.37 -1.88 -21.49
N ALA A 199 -10.31 -3.15 -21.90
CA ALA A 199 -11.44 -4.07 -21.92
C ALA A 199 -11.00 -5.48 -21.50
N ALA A 200 -11.92 -6.27 -20.95
CA ALA A 200 -11.65 -7.64 -20.58
C ALA A 200 -11.18 -8.46 -21.81
N ALA A 201 -10.16 -9.28 -21.64
CA ALA A 201 -9.59 -10.09 -22.70
C ALA A 201 -9.81 -11.59 -22.45
N LYS A 202 -10.02 -12.34 -23.54
CA LYS A 202 -10.06 -13.81 -23.52
C LYS A 202 -8.64 -14.37 -23.37
N THR A 203 -8.50 -15.57 -22.79
CA THR A 203 -7.21 -16.24 -22.55
C THR A 203 -6.35 -16.38 -23.82
N ASN A 204 -6.98 -16.62 -24.97
CA ASN A 204 -6.28 -16.85 -26.24
C ASN A 204 -6.02 -15.57 -27.05
N ASN A 205 -6.32 -14.38 -26.50
CA ASN A 205 -6.08 -13.14 -27.22
C ASN A 205 -4.58 -12.76 -27.13
N PRO A 206 -3.87 -12.59 -28.25
CA PRO A 206 -2.44 -12.28 -28.25
C PRO A 206 -2.10 -10.89 -27.70
N ALA A 207 -3.06 -9.97 -27.60
CA ALA A 207 -2.88 -8.67 -26.95
C ALA A 207 -3.41 -8.62 -25.50
N ALA A 208 -3.69 -9.78 -24.91
CA ALA A 208 -4.05 -9.85 -23.50
C ALA A 208 -2.84 -9.55 -22.62
N ASN A 209 -2.98 -8.54 -21.78
CA ASN A 209 -2.08 -8.25 -20.67
C ASN A 209 -2.65 -8.86 -19.39
N ILE A 210 -1.76 -9.23 -18.48
CA ILE A 210 -2.09 -9.66 -17.13
C ILE A 210 -1.50 -8.63 -16.18
N SER A 211 -2.36 -8.04 -15.36
CA SER A 211 -1.94 -7.08 -14.33
C SER A 211 -2.45 -7.53 -12.97
N HIS A 212 -1.64 -7.35 -11.94
CA HIS A 212 -2.05 -7.53 -10.55
C HIS A 212 -2.39 -6.15 -10.00
N ILE A 213 -3.64 -6.01 -9.55
CA ILE A 213 -4.48 -4.89 -9.14
C ILE A 213 -5.07 -4.94 -7.72
N ALA A 214 -4.53 -4.28 -6.70
CA ALA A 214 -4.95 -4.37 -5.30
C ALA A 214 -5.12 -5.84 -4.83
N GLY A 215 -4.16 -6.71 -5.17
CA GLY A 215 -4.21 -8.14 -4.83
C GLY A 215 -5.17 -8.98 -5.68
N LYS A 216 -5.78 -8.40 -6.71
CA LYS A 216 -6.60 -9.11 -7.69
C LYS A 216 -5.87 -9.22 -9.02
N LYS A 217 -6.13 -10.30 -9.76
CA LYS A 217 -5.54 -10.52 -11.07
C LYS A 217 -6.52 -10.14 -12.16
N TYR A 218 -6.08 -9.36 -13.13
CA TYR A 218 -6.92 -8.91 -14.25
C TYR A 218 -6.33 -9.34 -15.58
N ARG A 219 -7.19 -9.81 -16.49
CA ARG A 219 -6.86 -10.09 -17.88
C ARG A 219 -7.58 -9.10 -18.79
N TRP A 220 -6.82 -8.19 -19.38
CA TRP A 220 -7.36 -7.07 -20.15
C TRP A 220 -6.57 -6.86 -21.43
N ARG A 221 -7.12 -6.08 -22.35
CA ARG A 221 -6.44 -5.62 -23.57
C ARG A 221 -6.81 -4.18 -23.86
N GLN A 222 -5.98 -3.51 -24.63
CA GLN A 222 -6.34 -2.23 -25.23
C GLN A 222 -7.32 -2.46 -26.40
N THR A 223 -8.42 -1.70 -26.47
CA THR A 223 -9.45 -1.86 -27.51
C THR A 223 -9.05 -1.23 -28.85
N SER A 224 -9.07 0.09 -28.94
CA SER A 224 -8.75 0.85 -30.16
C SER A 224 -7.45 1.63 -29.97
N LEU A 225 -6.36 1.22 -30.62
CA LEU A 225 -5.07 1.90 -30.51
C LEU A 225 -5.06 3.31 -31.13
N HIS A 226 -6.00 3.57 -32.05
CA HIS A 226 -6.21 4.89 -32.66
C HIS A 226 -7.41 5.63 -32.07
N GLY A 227 -8.14 5.01 -31.14
CA GLY A 227 -9.42 5.52 -30.65
C GLY A 227 -9.30 6.77 -29.80
N ALA A 228 -10.38 7.55 -29.77
CA ALA A 228 -10.55 8.63 -28.82
C ALA A 228 -10.56 8.12 -27.38
N GLN A 229 -10.05 8.93 -26.47
CA GLN A 229 -10.08 8.61 -25.05
C GLN A 229 -11.48 8.20 -24.61
N SER A 230 -11.57 7.11 -23.84
CA SER A 230 -12.79 6.75 -23.12
C SER A 230 -13.10 7.82 -22.09
N CYS A 231 -13.93 8.79 -22.47
CA CYS A 231 -14.49 9.75 -21.54
C CYS A 231 -15.69 9.05 -20.86
N ASN A 232 -15.66 8.94 -19.52
CA ASN A 232 -16.71 8.32 -18.70
C ASN A 232 -18.14 8.72 -19.14
N PRO A 233 -19.19 7.93 -18.87
CA PRO A 233 -20.58 8.20 -19.27
C PRO A 233 -21.19 9.56 -18.84
N GLY A 234 -20.51 10.34 -18.00
CA GLY A 234 -20.85 11.71 -17.62
C GLY A 234 -19.96 12.82 -18.23
N HIS A 235 -19.03 12.46 -19.11
CA HIS A 235 -18.13 13.39 -19.79
C HIS A 235 -18.71 13.79 -21.15
N SER A 236 -19.35 14.96 -21.20
CA SER A 236 -19.56 15.65 -22.46
C SER A 236 -18.26 16.35 -22.88
N VAL A 237 -17.91 16.26 -24.17
CA VAL A 237 -16.83 17.04 -24.81
C VAL A 237 -17.13 18.56 -24.80
N MET A 238 -18.28 18.96 -24.28
CA MET A 238 -18.76 20.33 -24.14
C MET A 238 -18.80 20.76 -22.66
N PRO A 239 -18.45 22.01 -22.33
CA PRO A 239 -18.42 22.49 -20.95
C PRO A 239 -19.84 22.68 -20.40
N PHE A 240 -20.28 21.78 -19.50
CA PHE A 240 -21.45 22.03 -18.64
C PHE A 240 -21.00 22.56 -17.26
N LYS A 241 -21.71 23.60 -16.80
CA LYS A 241 -21.33 24.56 -15.74
C LYS A 241 -21.11 24.02 -14.32
N THR A 242 -21.15 22.72 -14.05
CA THR A 242 -21.19 22.20 -12.67
C THR A 242 -20.28 21.01 -12.36
N LEU A 243 -19.40 20.61 -13.26
CA LEU A 243 -18.39 19.59 -12.97
C LEU A 243 -16.99 20.17 -13.19
N LYS A 244 -16.12 20.04 -12.18
CA LYS A 244 -14.70 20.36 -12.33
C LYS A 244 -14.14 19.49 -13.47
N PRO A 245 -13.39 20.06 -14.42
CA PRO A 245 -12.92 19.31 -15.57
C PRO A 245 -11.78 18.38 -15.15
N ASP A 246 -12.08 17.10 -14.92
CA ASP A 246 -11.08 16.02 -14.88
C ASP A 246 -10.66 15.58 -16.30
N TRP A 247 -10.79 16.48 -17.28
CA TRP A 247 -10.33 16.28 -18.66
C TRP A 247 -8.82 16.48 -18.75
N ILE A 248 -8.05 15.56 -18.15
CA ILE A 248 -6.60 15.52 -18.34
C ILE A 248 -6.21 14.19 -19.01
N PRO A 249 -5.85 14.22 -20.30
CA PRO A 249 -5.21 13.12 -21.03
C PRO A 249 -4.09 12.42 -20.27
N GLY A 250 -3.84 11.14 -20.60
CA GLY A 250 -2.70 10.40 -20.04
C GLY A 250 -3.05 9.45 -18.89
N TYR A 251 -4.22 8.84 -18.93
CA TYR A 251 -4.50 7.59 -18.20
C TYR A 251 -3.71 6.43 -18.83
N PHE A 252 -3.56 5.33 -18.09
CA PHE A 252 -2.90 4.13 -18.61
C PHE A 252 -3.59 3.63 -19.89
N ASP A 253 -4.93 3.65 -19.94
CA ASP A 253 -5.73 3.10 -21.04
C ASP A 253 -6.08 4.11 -22.15
N ASP A 254 -5.67 5.37 -22.00
CA ASP A 254 -5.65 6.30 -23.12
C ASP A 254 -4.64 5.75 -24.13
N PRO A 255 -4.95 5.46 -25.40
CA PRO A 255 -3.96 4.96 -26.36
C PRO A 255 -3.35 6.08 -27.20
N SER A 256 -3.86 7.30 -27.07
CA SER A 256 -3.63 8.32 -28.04
C SER A 256 -2.20 8.86 -27.98
N VAL A 257 -1.68 9.14 -29.17
CA VAL A 257 -0.30 9.54 -29.42
C VAL A 257 -0.18 11.06 -29.31
N ARG A 258 0.95 11.57 -28.84
CA ARG A 258 1.15 12.99 -28.52
C ARG A 258 2.45 13.55 -29.10
N THR A 259 2.49 14.84 -29.35
CA THR A 259 3.77 15.53 -29.57
C THR A 259 4.62 15.42 -28.31
N ILE A 260 5.94 15.34 -28.47
CA ILE A 260 6.88 15.34 -27.33
C ILE A 260 6.59 16.56 -26.46
N ASP A 261 6.43 16.33 -25.17
CA ASP A 261 6.20 17.39 -24.21
C ASP A 261 7.53 17.87 -23.62
N PHE A 262 7.95 19.08 -24.00
CA PHE A 262 9.18 19.72 -23.51
C PHE A 262 8.98 20.53 -22.23
N ARG A 263 7.75 20.61 -21.70
CA ARG A 263 7.49 21.33 -20.45
C ARG A 263 8.14 20.60 -19.28
N ASN A 264 8.37 21.33 -18.20
CA ASN A 264 8.80 20.72 -16.95
C ASN A 264 7.75 19.70 -16.49
N PRO A 265 8.12 18.42 -16.32
CA PRO A 265 7.18 17.41 -15.90
C PRO A 265 6.65 17.74 -14.51
N ASN A 266 5.34 17.64 -14.34
CA ASN A 266 4.70 17.64 -13.03
C ASN A 266 4.33 16.20 -12.65
N TRP A 267 3.46 16.00 -11.67
CA TRP A 267 3.08 14.64 -11.25
C TRP A 267 2.32 13.85 -12.33
N ARG A 268 1.74 14.49 -13.35
CA ARG A 268 0.90 13.85 -14.39
C ARG A 268 1.22 14.23 -15.83
N GLN A 269 1.65 15.46 -16.09
CA GLN A 269 1.93 16.01 -17.43
C GLN A 269 3.44 16.15 -17.65
N GLY A 270 3.86 16.26 -18.92
CA GLY A 270 5.28 16.39 -19.28
C GLY A 270 6.04 15.06 -19.38
N HIS A 271 5.33 13.93 -19.42
CA HIS A 271 5.92 12.59 -19.36
C HIS A 271 6.12 11.90 -20.70
N PHE A 272 5.40 12.31 -21.73
CA PHE A 272 5.47 11.68 -23.06
C PHE A 272 6.74 12.10 -23.80
N HIS A 273 7.77 11.25 -23.72
CA HIS A 273 9.06 11.44 -24.36
C HIS A 273 9.66 10.09 -24.77
N PRO A 274 10.28 9.92 -25.95
CA PRO A 274 10.78 8.61 -26.41
C PRO A 274 11.79 7.94 -25.47
N SER A 275 12.57 8.74 -24.74
CA SER A 275 13.54 8.29 -23.74
C SER A 275 12.94 8.02 -22.35
N ARG A 276 11.63 7.76 -22.25
CA ARG A 276 10.96 7.49 -20.97
C ARG A 276 10.20 6.16 -20.99
N VAL A 277 10.13 5.55 -19.81
CA VAL A 277 9.25 4.42 -19.49
C VAL A 277 8.25 4.91 -18.47
N LEU A 278 6.96 4.77 -18.77
CA LEU A 278 5.86 5.22 -17.92
C LEU A 278 5.38 4.04 -17.08
N LEU A 279 5.39 4.19 -15.77
CA LEU A 279 4.89 3.20 -14.82
C LEU A 279 3.60 3.77 -14.22
N PHE A 280 2.45 3.32 -14.73
CA PHE A 280 1.16 3.70 -14.16
C PHE A 280 0.89 2.85 -12.93
N THR A 281 0.68 3.46 -11.78
CA THR A 281 0.48 2.74 -10.51
C THR A 281 -0.86 3.10 -9.88
N ALA A 282 -1.53 2.09 -9.31
CA ALA A 282 -2.77 2.34 -8.57
C ALA A 282 -2.46 3.13 -7.30
N THR A 283 -3.38 4.02 -6.91
CA THR A 283 -3.24 4.76 -5.66
C THR A 283 -3.36 3.80 -4.48
N HIS A 284 -2.40 3.81 -3.56
CA HIS A 284 -2.47 2.95 -2.38
C HIS A 284 -3.74 3.28 -1.57
N PRO A 285 -4.54 2.30 -1.14
CA PRO A 285 -5.82 2.54 -0.47
C PRO A 285 -5.68 3.12 0.94
N GLY A 286 -4.50 3.01 1.54
CA GLY A 286 -4.25 3.45 2.92
C GLY A 286 -5.01 2.56 3.91
N PHE A 287 -5.60 3.15 4.95
CA PHE A 287 -6.43 2.41 5.92
C PHE A 287 -7.73 1.89 5.30
N PHE A 288 -8.24 2.53 4.24
CA PHE A 288 -9.59 2.28 3.73
C PHE A 288 -9.60 1.33 2.54
N THR A 289 -9.11 0.11 2.77
CA THR A 289 -9.32 -1.03 1.87
C THR A 289 -10.77 -1.55 1.99
N GLN A 290 -11.20 -2.38 1.05
CA GLN A 290 -12.51 -3.04 1.16
C GLN A 290 -12.50 -4.06 2.30
N VAL A 291 -12.98 -3.65 3.47
CA VAL A 291 -13.07 -4.53 4.65
C VAL A 291 -14.32 -5.42 4.54
N PRO A 292 -14.23 -6.76 4.65
CA PRO A 292 -15.38 -7.67 4.58
C PRO A 292 -16.36 -7.45 5.72
N ALA A 293 -17.63 -7.83 5.54
CA ALA A 293 -18.68 -7.64 6.56
C ALA A 293 -18.37 -8.34 7.89
N SER A 294 -17.65 -9.46 7.87
CA SER A 294 -17.21 -10.21 9.05
C SER A 294 -16.24 -9.45 9.96
N ARG A 295 -15.61 -8.37 9.47
CA ARG A 295 -14.68 -7.51 10.23
C ARG A 295 -15.29 -6.16 10.61
N ARG A 296 -16.62 -6.05 10.56
CA ARG A 296 -17.35 -4.81 10.86
C ARG A 296 -18.24 -5.04 12.09
N PHE A 297 -17.97 -4.30 13.15
CA PHE A 297 -18.66 -4.46 14.43
C PHE A 297 -19.33 -3.15 14.88
N LEU A 298 -20.34 -3.31 15.72
CA LEU A 298 -20.92 -2.23 16.51
C LEU A 298 -20.28 -2.28 17.89
N TRP A 299 -20.01 -1.12 18.48
CA TRP A 299 -19.41 -1.06 19.80
C TRP A 299 -20.47 -1.29 20.88
N ASN A 300 -20.21 -2.23 21.78
CA ASN A 300 -20.94 -2.46 23.02
C ASN A 300 -20.00 -3.07 24.08
N GLU A 301 -20.36 -3.00 25.35
CA GLU A 301 -19.54 -3.57 26.43
C GLU A 301 -19.41 -5.11 26.30
N ASP A 302 -20.43 -5.76 25.75
CA ASP A 302 -20.44 -7.21 25.49
C ASP A 302 -19.60 -7.61 24.26
N LEU A 303 -18.97 -6.68 23.54
CA LEU A 303 -18.16 -6.99 22.35
C LEU A 303 -16.98 -7.92 22.72
N ILE A 304 -16.48 -7.78 23.95
CA ILE A 304 -15.41 -8.60 24.51
C ILE A 304 -15.86 -10.07 24.68
N GLN A 305 -17.16 -10.36 24.72
CA GLN A 305 -17.69 -11.73 24.79
C GLN A 305 -18.06 -12.30 23.42
N ASN A 306 -17.98 -11.51 22.35
CA ASN A 306 -18.38 -11.94 21.02
C ASN A 306 -17.31 -12.85 20.40
N GLU A 307 -17.64 -14.14 20.19
CA GLU A 307 -16.72 -15.12 19.61
C GLU A 307 -16.17 -14.71 18.24
N SER A 308 -17.00 -14.09 17.39
CA SER A 308 -16.56 -13.64 16.05
C SER A 308 -15.52 -12.52 16.13
N PHE A 309 -15.61 -11.68 17.16
CA PHE A 309 -14.64 -10.62 17.42
C PHE A 309 -13.34 -11.18 18.02
N LEU A 310 -13.44 -12.03 19.04
CA LEU A 310 -12.28 -12.67 19.69
C LEU A 310 -11.50 -13.62 18.77
N ASN A 311 -12.15 -14.15 17.72
CA ASN A 311 -11.48 -14.93 16.70
C ASN A 311 -10.43 -14.12 15.94
N ILE A 312 -10.64 -12.80 15.78
CA ILE A 312 -9.76 -11.90 15.01
C ILE A 312 -9.04 -10.85 15.86
N VAL A 313 -9.44 -10.64 17.11
CA VAL A 313 -8.82 -9.71 18.07
C VAL A 313 -8.36 -10.47 19.31
N ASN A 314 -7.14 -10.20 19.76
CA ASN A 314 -6.70 -10.56 21.10
C ASN A 314 -7.06 -9.42 22.06
N VAL A 315 -7.80 -9.76 23.12
CA VAL A 315 -8.14 -8.81 24.18
C VAL A 315 -7.38 -9.21 25.44
N GLU A 316 -6.47 -8.35 25.89
CA GLU A 316 -5.67 -8.54 27.10
C GLU A 316 -6.09 -7.52 28.15
N ILE A 317 -6.43 -7.98 29.35
CA ILE A 317 -6.81 -7.14 30.48
C ILE A 317 -5.74 -7.30 31.56
N ASN A 318 -4.87 -6.29 31.66
CA ASN A 318 -3.74 -6.27 32.59
C ASN A 318 -3.99 -5.19 33.64
N GLY A 319 -4.65 -5.57 34.72
CA GLY A 319 -5.10 -4.61 35.75
C GLY A 319 -6.09 -3.62 35.16
N ASP A 320 -5.71 -2.35 35.11
CA ASP A 320 -6.54 -1.28 34.57
C ASP A 320 -6.31 -1.01 33.06
N THR A 321 -5.36 -1.70 32.44
CA THR A 321 -5.08 -1.55 31.00
C THR A 321 -5.80 -2.63 30.20
N THR A 322 -6.61 -2.20 29.23
CA THR A 322 -7.28 -3.08 28.26
C THR A 322 -6.67 -2.87 26.87
N ILE A 323 -6.08 -3.93 26.32
CA ILE A 323 -5.44 -3.91 24.99
C ILE A 323 -6.29 -4.71 24.02
N PHE A 324 -6.67 -4.07 22.91
CA PHE A 324 -7.33 -4.68 21.77
C PHE A 324 -6.33 -4.77 20.61
N HIS A 325 -5.77 -5.96 20.39
CA HIS A 325 -4.79 -6.21 19.34
C HIS A 325 -5.41 -6.98 18.17
N ASN A 326 -5.41 -6.39 16.98
CA ASN A 326 -5.86 -7.06 15.76
C ASN A 326 -4.84 -8.14 15.35
N LYS A 327 -5.25 -9.42 15.33
CA LYS A 327 -4.37 -10.56 14.99
C LYS A 327 -3.75 -10.49 13.59
N SER A 328 -4.31 -9.66 12.69
CA SER A 328 -3.75 -9.45 11.34
C SER A 328 -2.77 -8.29 11.23
N LEU A 329 -2.46 -7.59 12.33
CA LEU A 329 -1.55 -6.44 12.33
C LEU A 329 -0.13 -6.80 11.88
N ASP A 330 0.34 -7.98 12.30
CA ASP A 330 1.69 -8.48 12.02
C ASP A 330 1.75 -9.42 10.81
N ASN A 331 0.62 -9.65 10.15
CA ASN A 331 0.57 -10.48 8.95
C ASN A 331 0.98 -9.67 7.72
N ASP A 332 1.52 -10.36 6.70
CA ASP A 332 1.84 -9.80 5.38
C ASP A 332 0.68 -9.01 4.75
N GLN A 333 -0.57 -9.44 4.99
CA GLN A 333 -1.77 -8.73 4.55
C GLN A 333 -2.57 -8.24 5.76
N PHE A 334 -2.32 -6.99 6.14
CA PHE A 334 -3.11 -6.30 7.15
C PHE A 334 -4.56 -6.11 6.70
N GLN A 335 -5.50 -6.54 7.55
CA GLN A 335 -6.92 -6.31 7.34
C GLN A 335 -7.51 -5.59 8.56
N ALA A 336 -7.84 -4.33 8.38
CA ALA A 336 -8.39 -3.51 9.45
C ALA A 336 -9.77 -4.02 9.95
N ILE A 337 -10.09 -3.67 11.19
CA ILE A 337 -11.39 -3.95 11.81
C ILE A 337 -12.14 -2.63 11.94
N ILE A 338 -13.39 -2.58 11.44
CA ILE A 338 -14.19 -1.36 11.46
C ILE A 338 -15.17 -1.39 12.65
N ILE A 339 -15.14 -0.34 13.47
CA ILE A 339 -16.15 -0.07 14.49
C ILE A 339 -17.04 1.08 14.00
N ARG A 340 -18.34 0.79 13.84
CA ARG A 340 -19.28 1.66 13.11
C ARG A 340 -20.01 2.71 13.95
N GLN A 341 -20.01 2.56 15.26
CA GLN A 341 -20.74 3.43 16.19
C GLN A 341 -19.80 4.26 17.05
N ARG A 342 -20.35 5.25 17.74
CA ARG A 342 -19.62 6.02 18.75
C ARG A 342 -19.15 5.07 19.84
N VAL A 343 -17.86 5.10 20.13
CA VAL A 343 -17.24 4.31 21.19
C VAL A 343 -17.21 5.17 22.43
N LYS A 344 -17.80 4.65 23.51
CA LYS A 344 -17.89 5.32 24.79
C LYS A 344 -17.08 4.53 25.81
N LEU A 345 -16.09 5.18 26.41
CA LEU A 345 -15.15 4.60 27.36
C LEU A 345 -15.20 5.41 28.65
N GLY A 346 -15.06 4.72 29.80
CA GLY A 346 -14.94 5.35 31.12
C GLY A 346 -15.98 6.43 31.40
N GLN A 347 -17.25 6.20 31.04
CA GLN A 347 -18.30 7.23 31.10
C GLN A 347 -18.56 7.61 32.55
N VAL A 348 -18.60 8.92 32.83
CA VAL A 348 -18.88 9.44 34.17
C VAL A 348 -20.05 10.43 34.13
N PRO A 349 -20.87 10.54 35.19
CA PRO A 349 -22.05 11.42 35.18
C PRO A 349 -21.74 12.91 34.91
N SER A 350 -20.53 13.36 35.24
CA SER A 350 -20.04 14.72 35.01
C SER A 350 -19.57 14.98 33.58
N GLY A 351 -19.37 13.94 32.76
CA GLY A 351 -18.73 14.02 31.43
C GLY A 351 -17.22 14.31 31.46
N THR A 352 -16.65 14.56 32.64
CA THR A 352 -15.20 14.72 32.87
C THR A 352 -14.82 13.96 34.13
N GLY A 353 -13.93 12.97 34.00
CA GLY A 353 -13.53 12.09 35.09
C GLY A 353 -12.01 12.03 35.31
N PRO A 354 -11.57 11.25 36.31
CA PRO A 354 -10.15 11.10 36.63
C PRO A 354 -9.39 10.37 35.51
N VAL A 355 -8.07 10.56 35.49
CA VAL A 355 -7.20 10.00 34.44
C VAL A 355 -6.80 8.56 34.75
N ASP A 356 -6.72 8.20 36.03
CA ASP A 356 -6.50 6.83 36.51
C ASP A 356 -7.85 6.27 37.01
N PRO A 357 -8.18 4.99 36.76
CA PRO A 357 -7.23 3.88 36.56
C PRO A 357 -7.00 3.44 35.11
N SER A 358 -7.98 3.62 34.22
CA SER A 358 -8.07 2.78 33.01
C SER A 358 -7.37 3.32 31.77
N VAL A 359 -6.60 2.45 31.10
CA VAL A 359 -5.97 2.72 29.79
C VAL A 359 -6.61 1.83 28.74
N TRP A 360 -7.10 2.40 27.63
CA TRP A 360 -7.59 1.63 26.50
C TRP A 360 -6.65 1.75 25.31
N ARG A 361 -6.06 0.63 24.90
CA ARG A 361 -5.16 0.55 23.76
C ARG A 361 -5.83 -0.18 22.61
N PHE A 362 -5.86 0.44 21.43
CA PHE A 362 -6.37 -0.18 20.20
C PHE A 362 -5.28 -0.24 19.14
N GLU A 363 -5.13 -1.39 18.50
CA GLU A 363 -4.13 -1.62 17.46
C GLU A 363 -4.78 -2.17 16.19
N GLY A 364 -4.64 -1.45 15.07
CA GLY A 364 -5.15 -1.91 13.76
C GLY A 364 -6.66 -1.76 13.56
N PHE A 365 -7.27 -0.71 14.12
CA PHE A 365 -8.72 -0.44 14.04
C PHE A 365 -9.07 0.79 13.19
N ILE A 366 -10.27 0.77 12.62
CA ILE A 366 -10.89 1.91 11.94
C ILE A 366 -12.17 2.26 12.68
N PHE A 367 -12.26 3.49 13.17
CA PHE A 367 -13.44 4.02 13.83
C PHE A 367 -14.12 5.00 12.88
N SER A 368 -15.30 4.62 12.37
CA SER A 368 -16.06 5.48 11.47
C SER A 368 -16.80 6.61 12.20
N HIS A 369 -16.76 6.60 13.54
CA HIS A 369 -17.37 7.60 14.43
C HIS A 369 -16.39 7.98 15.54
N THR A 370 -16.85 8.84 16.45
CA THR A 370 -16.06 9.35 17.56
C THR A 370 -15.73 8.25 18.57
N ILE A 371 -14.49 8.24 19.05
CA ILE A 371 -14.09 7.56 20.28
C ILE A 371 -14.08 8.63 21.38
N GLU A 372 -14.90 8.43 22.40
CA GLU A 372 -15.11 9.34 23.53
C GLU A 372 -14.69 8.62 24.82
N ALA A 373 -13.76 9.23 25.56
CA ALA A 373 -13.38 8.79 26.90
C ALA A 373 -13.57 9.94 27.90
N ASP A 374 -14.53 9.78 28.83
CA ASP A 374 -14.78 10.82 29.84
C ASP A 374 -13.73 10.77 30.97
N SER A 375 -13.25 9.57 31.27
CA SER A 375 -12.16 9.25 32.22
C SER A 375 -11.16 8.31 31.55
N GLY A 376 -9.94 8.20 32.09
CA GLY A 376 -8.90 7.29 31.59
C GLY A 376 -8.00 7.85 30.47
N ARG A 377 -7.20 6.97 29.86
CA ARG A 377 -6.26 7.30 28.77
C ARG A 377 -6.53 6.47 27.52
N LEU A 378 -6.26 7.06 26.35
CA LEU A 378 -6.45 6.42 25.06
C LEU A 378 -5.11 6.24 24.34
N GLU A 379 -4.77 4.99 24.02
CA GLU A 379 -3.60 4.62 23.23
C GLU A 379 -4.03 4.04 21.88
N LEU A 380 -3.45 4.53 20.79
CA LEU A 380 -3.81 4.13 19.43
C LEU A 380 -2.56 3.80 18.62
N GLU A 381 -2.54 2.62 18.01
CA GLU A 381 -1.44 2.20 17.13
C GLU A 381 -1.99 1.75 15.78
N ARG A 382 -1.51 2.35 14.70
CA ARG A 382 -1.94 2.05 13.31
C ARG A 382 -3.47 2.04 13.17
N CYS A 383 -4.13 3.07 13.70
CA CYS A 383 -5.57 3.22 13.68
C CYS A 383 -6.01 4.40 12.80
N ALA A 384 -7.20 4.30 12.21
CA ALA A 384 -7.88 5.44 11.58
C ALA A 384 -9.12 5.83 12.38
N VAL A 385 -9.19 7.05 12.87
CA VAL A 385 -10.25 7.52 13.77
C VAL A 385 -10.91 8.79 13.22
N LEU A 386 -12.23 8.78 13.09
CA LEU A 386 -12.95 9.98 12.64
C LEU A 386 -12.76 11.14 13.63
N ALA A 387 -12.97 10.88 14.92
CA ALA A 387 -12.70 11.85 15.98
C ALA A 387 -12.28 11.12 17.25
N ALA A 388 -11.16 11.53 17.85
CA ALA A 388 -10.76 11.09 19.19
C ALA A 388 -11.01 12.23 20.19
N GLU A 389 -11.87 11.99 21.18
CA GLU A 389 -12.28 12.94 22.20
C GLU A 389 -11.98 12.36 23.58
N VAL A 390 -11.07 12.99 24.32
CA VAL A 390 -10.75 12.60 25.69
C VAL A 390 -10.95 13.79 26.62
N HIS A 391 -11.73 13.58 27.68
CA HIS A 391 -12.14 14.63 28.61
C HIS A 391 -11.43 14.56 29.97
N SER A 392 -10.57 13.56 30.17
CA SER A 392 -9.70 13.46 31.34
C SER A 392 -8.65 14.58 31.37
N THR A 393 -8.22 14.97 32.57
CA THR A 393 -7.36 16.14 32.80
C THR A 393 -6.00 15.74 33.34
N ASP A 394 -4.97 15.75 32.49
CA ASP A 394 -3.57 15.53 32.87
C ASP A 394 -2.64 16.25 31.90
N LEU A 395 -1.74 17.07 32.43
CA LEU A 395 -0.77 17.85 31.65
C LEU A 395 0.65 17.28 31.69
N ASP A 396 0.92 16.37 32.63
CA ASP A 396 2.23 15.76 32.85
C ASP A 396 2.38 14.47 32.05
N LEU A 397 1.32 13.66 32.00
CA LEU A 397 1.27 12.41 31.22
C LEU A 397 0.20 12.48 30.12
N PRO A 398 0.46 11.89 28.94
CA PRO A 398 -0.44 12.01 27.81
C PRO A 398 -1.77 11.30 28.07
N VAL A 399 -2.88 11.99 27.83
CA VAL A 399 -4.23 11.41 27.86
C VAL A 399 -4.59 10.74 26.52
N ILE A 400 -3.97 11.18 25.43
CA ILE A 400 -4.00 10.53 24.12
C ILE A 400 -2.56 10.28 23.68
N THR A 401 -2.24 9.01 23.42
CA THR A 401 -0.99 8.58 22.77
C THR A 401 -1.34 7.91 21.45
N ALA A 402 -0.80 8.39 20.33
CA ALA A 402 -1.04 7.77 19.04
C ALA A 402 0.23 7.59 18.22
N ASN A 403 0.38 6.42 17.58
CA ASN A 403 1.48 6.10 16.69
C ASN A 403 0.96 5.60 15.33
N ASP A 404 1.49 6.13 14.23
CA ASP A 404 1.12 5.75 12.86
C ASP A 404 -0.39 5.86 12.56
N CYS A 405 -1.08 6.82 13.19
CA CYS A 405 -2.54 6.93 13.13
C CYS A 405 -3.04 8.03 12.18
N LEU A 406 -4.25 7.83 11.63
CA LEU A 406 -4.98 8.83 10.85
C LEU A 406 -6.16 9.36 11.65
N PHE A 407 -6.24 10.68 11.82
CA PHE A 407 -7.37 11.35 12.44
C PHE A 407 -8.03 12.34 11.49
N LYS A 408 -9.37 12.38 11.49
CA LYS A 408 -10.05 13.58 10.98
C LYS A 408 -10.04 14.69 12.04
N ARG A 409 -10.24 14.38 13.32
CA ARG A 409 -10.17 15.32 14.45
C ARG A 409 -9.55 14.67 15.69
N VAL A 410 -8.79 15.45 16.47
CA VAL A 410 -8.28 15.05 17.79
C VAL A 410 -8.63 16.13 18.80
N GLN A 411 -9.13 15.74 19.97
CA GLN A 411 -9.55 16.67 21.01
C GLN A 411 -9.24 16.14 22.41
N ALA A 412 -8.43 16.90 23.13
CA ALA A 412 -8.18 16.78 24.57
C ALA A 412 -7.90 18.18 25.14
N ALA A 413 -8.95 19.01 25.24
CA ALA A 413 -8.86 20.44 25.57
C ALA A 413 -8.28 20.73 26.97
N LYS A 414 -8.10 19.72 27.83
CA LYS A 414 -7.55 19.86 29.19
C LYS A 414 -6.40 18.89 29.47
N GLY A 415 -5.82 18.30 28.41
CA GLY A 415 -4.83 17.25 28.55
C GLY A 415 -3.64 17.40 27.61
N LEU A 416 -2.61 16.61 27.91
CA LEU A 416 -1.44 16.40 27.06
C LEU A 416 -1.75 15.36 25.96
N VAL A 417 -1.46 15.70 24.71
CA VAL A 417 -1.58 14.79 23.56
C VAL A 417 -0.19 14.48 23.02
N GLN A 418 0.11 13.20 22.83
CA GLN A 418 1.35 12.73 22.21
C GLN A 418 1.06 12.02 20.88
N LEU A 419 1.59 12.56 19.79
CA LEU A 419 1.42 12.01 18.43
C LEU A 419 2.77 11.69 17.81
N GLN A 420 2.89 10.49 17.24
CA GLN A 420 4.05 10.05 16.47
C GLN A 420 3.59 9.53 15.11
N TYR A 421 4.17 10.03 14.03
CA TYR A 421 3.83 9.61 12.66
C TYR A 421 2.32 9.64 12.36
N CYS A 422 1.62 10.65 12.87
CA CYS A 422 0.17 10.78 12.70
C CYS A 422 -0.18 11.85 11.67
N THR A 423 -1.28 11.65 10.94
CA THR A 423 -1.89 12.70 10.10
C THR A 423 -3.21 13.14 10.71
N VAL A 424 -3.37 14.45 10.96
CA VAL A 424 -4.64 15.05 11.36
C VAL A 424 -5.15 15.91 10.21
N LEU A 425 -6.30 15.53 9.64
CA LEU A 425 -6.84 16.17 8.43
C LEU A 425 -7.52 17.52 8.69
N ASN A 426 -8.08 17.71 9.88
CA ASN A 426 -8.81 18.92 10.24
C ASN A 426 -8.24 19.50 11.54
N ILE A 427 -9.00 19.51 12.64
CA ILE A 427 -8.61 20.25 13.84
C ILE A 427 -7.91 19.36 14.87
N THR A 428 -6.87 19.90 15.50
CA THR A 428 -6.26 19.36 16.73
C THR A 428 -6.51 20.32 17.89
N LEU A 429 -7.26 19.86 18.89
CA LEU A 429 -7.50 20.57 20.16
C LEU A 429 -6.72 19.90 21.28
N ALA A 430 -5.73 20.57 21.85
CA ALA A 430 -4.94 20.03 22.96
C ALA A 430 -4.38 21.17 23.82
N GLU A 431 -4.49 21.06 25.15
CA GLU A 431 -3.87 22.03 26.05
C GLU A 431 -2.34 21.96 25.95
N ASN A 432 -1.79 20.75 25.97
CA ASN A 432 -0.38 20.50 25.65
C ASN A 432 -0.24 19.51 24.50
N LEU A 433 0.73 19.73 23.59
CA LEU A 433 0.95 18.87 22.42
C LEU A 433 2.43 18.49 22.24
N LEU A 434 2.69 17.18 22.19
CA LEU A 434 3.97 16.61 21.79
C LEU A 434 3.80 15.87 20.47
N ALA A 435 4.38 16.37 19.38
CA ALA A 435 4.24 15.77 18.06
C ALA A 435 5.60 15.53 17.42
N SER A 436 5.81 14.33 16.86
CA SER A 436 7.00 13.96 16.10
C SER A 436 6.63 13.29 14.79
N GLY A 437 7.19 13.73 13.66
CA GLY A 437 6.92 13.08 12.38
C GLY A 437 5.47 13.22 11.89
N CYS A 438 4.71 14.21 12.36
CA CYS A 438 3.27 14.32 12.11
C CYS A 438 2.93 15.29 10.97
N ILE A 439 1.74 15.17 10.40
CA ILE A 439 1.18 16.13 9.44
C ILE A 439 -0.11 16.72 10.00
N PHE A 440 -0.12 18.03 10.24
CA PHE A 440 -1.29 18.80 10.63
C PHE A 440 -1.82 19.56 9.41
N ASN A 441 -2.89 19.02 8.81
CA ASN A 441 -3.54 19.61 7.64
C ASN A 441 -4.75 20.50 8.00
N GLY A 442 -4.95 20.75 9.29
CA GLY A 442 -5.78 21.84 9.81
C GLY A 442 -5.15 22.42 11.08
N LEU A 443 -5.86 23.37 11.69
CA LEU A 443 -5.30 24.21 12.74
C LEU A 443 -5.18 23.48 14.09
N ILE A 444 -4.11 23.79 14.79
CA ILE A 444 -3.84 23.39 16.17
C ILE A 444 -4.29 24.53 17.08
N ARG A 445 -5.04 24.18 18.12
CA ARG A 445 -5.59 25.12 19.11
C ARG A 445 -5.60 24.48 20.48
N LYS A 446 -5.67 25.30 21.53
CA LYS A 446 -5.80 24.81 22.91
C LYS A 446 -7.25 24.61 23.34
N ASP A 447 -8.17 25.41 22.80
CA ASP A 447 -9.57 25.44 23.22
C ASP A 447 -10.51 25.56 22.01
N HIS A 448 -11.81 25.37 22.25
CA HIS A 448 -12.87 25.39 21.24
C HIS A 448 -13.01 26.73 20.52
N ASP A 449 -12.60 27.81 21.17
CA ASP A 449 -12.60 29.15 20.58
C ASP A 449 -11.66 29.21 19.38
N ASP A 450 -12.21 29.56 18.21
CA ASP A 450 -11.50 29.54 16.91
C ASP A 450 -10.25 30.43 16.85
N VAL A 451 -10.15 31.40 17.76
CA VAL A 451 -9.07 32.40 17.85
C VAL A 451 -7.94 31.92 18.77
N THR A 452 -8.15 30.84 19.53
CA THR A 452 -7.16 30.41 20.52
C THR A 452 -5.92 29.82 19.87
N GLN A 453 -4.77 30.33 20.28
CA GLN A 453 -3.48 29.82 19.85
C GLN A 453 -3.14 28.51 20.57
N PRO A 454 -2.27 27.67 19.99
CA PRO A 454 -1.77 26.48 20.65
C PRO A 454 -1.18 26.74 22.03
N GLY A 455 -1.40 25.79 22.95
CA GLY A 455 -0.81 25.77 24.28
C GLY A 455 0.65 25.31 24.28
N ASN A 456 1.12 24.79 25.42
CA ASN A 456 2.53 24.44 25.60
C ASN A 456 2.88 23.11 24.89
N GLY A 457 4.15 22.86 24.59
CA GLY A 457 4.59 21.59 24.02
C GLY A 457 5.63 21.73 22.92
N CYS A 458 5.85 20.65 22.18
CA CYS A 458 6.91 20.55 21.17
C CYS A 458 6.41 19.84 19.92
N ILE A 459 6.59 20.47 18.77
CA ILE A 459 6.37 19.87 17.46
C ILE A 459 7.72 19.75 16.76
N ARG A 460 8.09 18.53 16.40
CA ARG A 460 9.36 18.23 15.73
C ARG A 460 9.18 17.38 14.48
N TYR A 461 10.02 17.60 13.45
CA TYR A 461 10.00 16.80 12.21
C TYR A 461 8.60 16.67 11.59
N SER A 462 7.77 17.70 11.75
CA SER A 462 6.34 17.67 11.43
C SER A 462 5.96 18.82 10.51
N SER A 463 4.85 18.65 9.78
CA SER A 463 4.30 19.68 8.90
C SER A 463 3.12 20.38 9.55
N ILE A 464 3.10 21.71 9.49
CA ILE A 464 2.00 22.56 9.94
C ILE A 464 1.54 23.49 8.82
N LEU A 465 0.30 23.97 8.92
CA LEU A 465 -0.26 24.91 7.94
C LEU A 465 0.46 26.27 7.97
N PRO A 466 0.56 26.97 6.82
CA PRO A 466 1.11 28.33 6.77
C PRO A 466 0.40 29.35 7.66
N GLU A 467 -0.90 29.20 7.90
CA GLU A 467 -1.64 30.10 8.78
C GLU A 467 -1.46 29.80 10.28
N GLN A 468 -0.76 28.71 10.64
CA GLN A 468 -0.61 28.28 12.02
C GLN A 468 0.32 29.22 12.81
N ALA A 469 -0.25 29.94 13.77
CA ALA A 469 0.53 30.66 14.77
C ALA A 469 1.21 29.66 15.72
N ALA A 470 2.47 29.91 16.07
CA ALA A 470 3.22 29.06 17.01
C ALA A 470 2.63 29.07 18.43
N GLY A 471 2.06 30.19 18.88
CA GLY A 471 1.53 30.32 20.23
C GLY A 471 2.62 30.06 21.27
N LYS A 472 2.40 29.09 22.17
CA LYS A 472 3.40 28.62 23.16
C LYS A 472 4.14 27.35 22.72
N LEU A 473 3.92 26.83 21.50
CA LEU A 473 4.61 25.64 21.02
C LEU A 473 6.07 25.92 20.69
N GLN A 474 6.94 25.01 21.11
CA GLN A 474 8.31 24.93 20.61
C GLN A 474 8.31 24.16 19.29
N LEU A 475 8.87 24.77 18.24
CA LEU A 475 8.93 24.16 16.91
C LEU A 475 10.38 23.82 16.57
N PHE A 476 10.66 22.56 16.25
CA PHE A 476 12.01 22.08 15.92
C PHE A 476 12.03 21.32 14.58
N ASN A 477 12.89 21.73 13.65
CA ASN A 477 13.01 21.10 12.32
C ASN A 477 11.65 20.79 11.66
N HIS A 478 10.76 21.78 11.67
CA HIS A 478 9.38 21.67 11.19
C HIS A 478 9.23 22.25 9.78
N VAL A 479 8.14 21.88 9.10
CA VAL A 479 7.82 22.36 7.75
C VAL A 479 6.53 23.18 7.79
N ILE A 480 6.57 24.40 7.25
CA ILE A 480 5.40 25.28 7.15
C ILE A 480 4.82 25.17 5.73
N LYS A 481 4.14 24.05 5.45
CA LYS A 481 3.48 23.77 4.17
C LYS A 481 2.27 22.87 4.37
N GLN A 482 1.24 23.09 3.57
CA GLN A 482 0.11 22.18 3.49
C GLN A 482 0.49 20.91 2.71
N ALA A 483 0.10 19.75 3.22
CA ALA A 483 0.26 18.49 2.51
C ALA A 483 -0.86 18.31 1.48
N VAL A 484 -0.52 17.69 0.35
CA VAL A 484 -1.49 17.29 -0.68
C VAL A 484 -1.70 15.78 -0.58
N PHE A 485 -2.96 15.35 -0.53
CA PHE A 485 -3.33 13.94 -0.43
C PHE A 485 -4.11 13.52 -1.67
N PHE A 486 -4.17 12.22 -1.95
CA PHE A 486 -5.06 11.68 -2.99
C PHE A 486 -6.54 11.92 -2.65
N SER A 487 -6.93 11.72 -1.39
CA SER A 487 -8.22 12.17 -0.85
C SER A 487 -8.04 12.73 0.57
N THR A 488 -8.88 13.70 0.93
CA THR A 488 -9.04 14.22 2.29
C THR A 488 -10.35 13.78 2.93
N ILE A 489 -11.16 12.98 2.21
CA ILE A 489 -12.45 12.50 2.70
C ILE A 489 -12.18 11.23 3.52
N PHE A 490 -12.43 11.32 4.82
CA PHE A 490 -12.25 10.20 5.73
C PHE A 490 -13.20 9.04 5.35
N GLY A 491 -12.67 7.84 5.19
CA GLY A 491 -13.42 6.66 4.74
C GLY A 491 -13.24 6.31 3.26
N GLU A 492 -12.67 7.20 2.46
CA GLU A 492 -12.35 6.90 1.05
C GLU A 492 -10.97 6.25 0.90
N SER A 493 -10.85 5.39 -0.11
CA SER A 493 -9.57 4.82 -0.53
C SER A 493 -8.56 5.93 -0.86
N GLY A 494 -7.33 5.82 -0.35
CA GLY A 494 -6.27 6.82 -0.53
C GLY A 494 -6.40 8.05 0.37
N CYS A 495 -7.30 8.03 1.36
CA CYS A 495 -7.41 9.11 2.33
C CYS A 495 -6.10 9.30 3.09
N ALA A 496 -5.62 10.55 3.15
CA ALA A 496 -4.37 10.96 3.79
C ALA A 496 -3.09 10.30 3.21
N VAL A 497 -3.18 9.59 2.09
CA VAL A 497 -2.01 9.09 1.38
C VAL A 497 -1.39 10.25 0.62
N LEU A 498 -0.09 10.48 0.83
CA LEU A 498 0.62 11.61 0.23
C LEU A 498 0.59 11.54 -1.30
N HIS A 499 0.13 12.63 -1.89
CA HIS A 499 0.14 12.80 -3.34
C HIS A 499 1.56 13.17 -3.82
N PRO A 500 2.02 12.73 -5.01
CA PRO A 500 3.37 13.06 -5.51
C PRO A 500 3.63 14.56 -5.71
N ALA A 501 2.58 15.37 -5.83
CA ALA A 501 2.69 16.83 -5.88
C ALA A 501 3.05 17.47 -4.52
N THR A 502 2.99 16.72 -3.42
CA THR A 502 3.40 17.21 -2.12
C THR A 502 4.88 17.57 -2.10
N SER A 503 5.21 18.62 -1.35
CA SER A 503 6.57 19.11 -1.27
C SER A 503 7.53 18.04 -0.74
N LYS A 504 8.75 17.99 -1.31
CA LYS A 504 9.80 17.05 -0.88
C LYS A 504 10.15 17.18 0.60
N GLN A 505 9.99 18.37 1.19
CA GLN A 505 10.22 18.62 2.62
C GLN A 505 9.26 17.82 3.51
N ILE A 506 8.05 17.52 3.05
CA ILE A 506 7.09 16.67 3.79
C ILE A 506 7.36 15.19 3.48
N LYS A 507 7.64 14.86 2.21
CA LYS A 507 7.95 13.48 1.78
C LYS A 507 9.22 12.89 2.40
N HIS A 508 10.13 13.74 2.87
CA HIS A 508 11.37 13.36 3.59
C HIS A 508 11.47 14.08 4.93
N GLY A 509 10.32 14.46 5.51
CA GLY A 509 10.24 15.33 6.67
C GLY A 509 10.40 14.61 8.01
N ALA A 510 10.31 13.28 8.02
CA ALA A 510 10.46 12.48 9.23
C ALA A 510 11.91 12.49 9.74
N GLN A 511 12.10 12.10 11.00
CA GLN A 511 13.40 12.13 11.67
C GLN A 511 14.45 11.25 11.00
N ASP A 512 14.03 10.13 10.41
CA ASP A 512 14.84 9.16 9.68
C ASP A 512 15.00 9.51 8.19
N GLY A 513 14.41 10.62 7.73
CA GLY A 513 14.41 11.05 6.34
C GLY A 513 13.33 10.41 5.45
N ALA A 514 12.44 9.59 6.03
CA ALA A 514 11.27 9.07 5.33
C ALA A 514 10.09 10.07 5.34
N GLU A 515 8.93 9.64 4.87
CA GLU A 515 7.71 10.44 4.88
C GLU A 515 7.18 10.70 6.29
N ALA A 516 6.71 11.93 6.53
CA ALA A 516 5.95 12.25 7.73
C ALA A 516 4.47 11.84 7.60
N GLY A 517 3.79 11.73 8.73
CA GLY A 517 2.36 11.47 8.84
C GLY A 517 2.02 9.99 8.93
N ALA A 518 0.71 9.71 8.88
CA ALA A 518 0.17 8.36 8.81
C ALA A 518 0.80 7.58 7.64
N TYR A 519 0.89 6.26 7.80
CA TYR A 519 1.52 5.33 6.85
C TYR A 519 3.05 5.40 6.80
N HIS A 520 3.71 6.01 7.78
CA HIS A 520 5.16 6.08 7.86
C HIS A 520 5.80 4.68 7.82
N HIS A 521 5.25 3.73 8.59
CA HIS A 521 5.68 2.33 8.58
C HIS A 521 5.56 1.64 7.20
N LEU A 522 4.76 2.18 6.28
CA LEU A 522 4.63 1.65 4.93
C LEU A 522 5.70 2.19 3.99
N TYR A 523 6.36 3.33 4.22
CA TYR A 523 7.38 3.86 3.31
C TYR A 523 6.90 4.03 1.85
N LEU A 524 5.63 4.39 1.62
CA LEU A 524 5.02 4.54 0.30
C LEU A 524 5.82 5.47 -0.63
N GLN A 525 6.34 6.59 -0.14
CA GLN A 525 7.16 7.49 -0.97
C GLN A 525 8.56 6.93 -1.21
N ALA A 526 9.21 6.42 -0.16
CA ALA A 526 10.54 5.83 -0.30
C ALA A 526 10.56 4.58 -1.20
N ARG A 527 9.48 3.77 -1.21
CA ARG A 527 9.28 2.64 -2.12
C ARG A 527 9.33 3.08 -3.59
N GLY A 528 8.55 4.10 -3.96
CA GLY A 528 8.52 4.61 -5.33
C GLY A 528 9.87 5.19 -5.77
N GLU A 529 10.55 5.89 -4.88
CA GLU A 529 11.89 6.43 -5.16
C GLU A 529 12.96 5.32 -5.27
N ALA A 530 12.85 4.26 -4.47
CA ALA A 530 13.69 3.07 -4.56
C ALA A 530 13.53 2.36 -5.92
N VAL A 531 12.29 2.19 -6.39
CA VAL A 531 11.99 1.63 -7.72
C VAL A 531 12.66 2.46 -8.82
N ILE A 532 12.44 3.78 -8.84
CA ILE A 532 13.05 4.66 -9.86
C ILE A 532 14.58 4.60 -9.80
N LYS A 533 15.16 4.61 -8.59
CA LYS A 533 16.61 4.55 -8.39
C LYS A 533 17.17 3.24 -8.95
N LYS A 534 16.56 2.10 -8.63
CA LYS A 534 17.00 0.79 -9.09
C LYS A 534 16.84 0.62 -10.61
N LEU A 535 15.73 1.09 -11.18
CA LEU A 535 15.47 0.96 -12.61
C LEU A 535 16.53 1.64 -13.49
N LYS A 536 17.25 2.65 -12.98
CA LYS A 536 18.39 3.25 -13.71
C LYS A 536 19.43 2.21 -14.13
N ASP A 537 19.65 1.18 -13.31
CA ASP A 537 20.63 0.13 -13.58
C ASP A 537 20.10 -0.93 -14.55
N PHE A 538 18.78 -0.97 -14.80
CA PHE A 538 18.11 -2.01 -15.59
C PHE A 538 17.46 -1.50 -16.87
N LEU A 539 17.35 -0.18 -17.04
CA LEU A 539 16.89 0.43 -18.28
C LEU A 539 18.03 0.57 -19.30
N PRO A 540 17.72 0.62 -20.61
CA PRO A 540 18.69 0.97 -21.64
C PRO A 540 19.29 2.37 -21.42
N THR A 541 20.50 2.60 -21.92
CA THR A 541 21.19 3.89 -21.78
C THR A 541 20.34 5.04 -22.31
N GLY A 542 20.19 6.09 -21.51
CA GLY A 542 19.40 7.27 -21.85
C GLY A 542 17.90 7.17 -21.54
N MET A 543 17.39 5.98 -21.17
CA MET A 543 15.99 5.82 -20.74
C MET A 543 15.80 6.23 -19.28
N GLN A 544 14.65 6.81 -18.97
CA GLN A 544 14.26 7.21 -17.61
C GLN A 544 12.90 6.63 -17.23
N ALA A 545 12.80 6.02 -16.06
CA ALA A 545 11.53 5.60 -15.48
C ALA A 545 10.79 6.79 -14.87
N VAL A 546 9.48 6.84 -15.05
CA VAL A 546 8.59 7.80 -14.40
C VAL A 546 7.38 7.06 -13.84
N ILE A 547 7.10 7.27 -12.56
CA ILE A 547 5.89 6.75 -11.91
C ILE A 547 4.78 7.78 -12.04
N ILE A 548 3.61 7.34 -12.49
CA ILE A 548 2.42 8.16 -12.68
C ILE A 548 1.27 7.51 -11.90
N PRO A 549 0.74 8.14 -10.84
CA PRO A 549 -0.41 7.59 -10.13
C PRO A 549 -1.67 7.68 -11.01
N ASP A 550 -2.40 6.59 -11.10
CA ASP A 550 -3.63 6.48 -11.87
C ASP A 550 -4.70 5.72 -11.08
N ALA A 551 -5.71 6.46 -10.61
CA ALA A 551 -6.82 5.87 -9.85
C ALA A 551 -7.74 5.00 -10.71
N SER A 552 -7.74 5.13 -12.03
CA SER A 552 -8.58 4.30 -12.92
C SER A 552 -8.18 2.82 -12.92
N LEU A 553 -6.94 2.53 -12.51
CA LEU A 553 -6.43 1.16 -12.35
C LEU A 553 -7.23 0.33 -11.32
N HIS A 554 -7.89 0.96 -10.35
CA HIS A 554 -8.81 0.28 -9.42
C HIS A 554 -10.07 -0.27 -10.08
N HIS A 555 -10.35 0.15 -11.32
CA HIS A 555 -11.52 -0.24 -12.10
C HIS A 555 -11.14 -1.01 -13.37
N LEU A 556 -9.98 -1.70 -13.35
CA LEU A 556 -9.53 -2.51 -14.47
C LEU A 556 -10.58 -3.57 -14.84
N PRO A 557 -10.94 -3.74 -16.13
CA PRO A 557 -11.88 -4.77 -16.55
C PRO A 557 -11.22 -6.15 -16.62
N GLY A 558 -12.04 -7.21 -16.55
CA GLY A 558 -11.57 -8.59 -16.76
C GLY A 558 -10.91 -9.22 -15.54
N GLU A 559 -11.44 -8.96 -14.35
CA GLU A 559 -11.03 -9.64 -13.12
C GLU A 559 -11.10 -11.16 -13.34
N ILE A 560 -9.97 -11.84 -13.10
CA ILE A 560 -9.89 -13.29 -13.12
C ILE A 560 -10.30 -13.74 -11.72
N THR A 561 -11.57 -14.01 -11.53
CA THR A 561 -12.00 -14.79 -10.37
C THR A 561 -11.44 -16.18 -10.55
N GLU A 562 -10.60 -16.64 -9.62
CA GLU A 562 -10.26 -18.06 -9.50
C GLU A 562 -11.53 -18.83 -9.09
N THR A 563 -12.51 -18.93 -9.98
CA THR A 563 -13.36 -20.10 -9.99
C THR A 563 -12.42 -21.24 -10.35
N ILE A 564 -12.31 -22.19 -9.44
CA ILE A 564 -11.77 -23.51 -9.74
C ILE A 564 -12.62 -24.02 -10.90
N ASP A 565 -12.17 -23.78 -12.12
CA ASP A 565 -12.69 -24.43 -13.32
C ASP A 565 -12.23 -25.88 -13.21
N ALA A 566 -13.00 -26.66 -12.45
CA ALA A 566 -13.04 -28.10 -12.52
C ALA A 566 -13.64 -28.49 -13.88
N GLU A 567 -12.88 -28.30 -14.95
CA GLU A 567 -13.08 -28.99 -16.23
C GLU A 567 -11.71 -29.35 -16.82
N LEU A 568 -11.19 -30.49 -16.36
CA LEU A 568 -10.60 -31.55 -17.17
C LEU A 568 -10.71 -32.89 -16.44
#